data_AF-V9G690-F1
#
_entry.id   AF-V9G690-F1
#
_cell.length_a   1.000
_cell.length_b   1.000
_cell.length_c   1.000
_cell.angle_alpha   90.00
_cell.angle_beta   90.00
_cell.angle_gamma   90.00
#
_symmetry.space_group_name_H-M   'P 1'
#
loop_
_entity.id
_entity.type
_entity.pdbx_description
1 polymer ?
#
loop_
_entity_poly.entity_id
_entity_poly.type
_entity_poly.pdbx_seq_one_letter_code
_entity_poly.pdbx_strand_id
1 'polypeptide(L)'
;MTKANAFQTHPINHVDFSHEPVFMNKGIRSLHSLIHSIYQQDQRGLFITLDGTHGADLDGLLTKLRQQCDQDGITLTCDSTSSHVKPEAELRAEMARYLTDNRAFGYKASDVHPLQYFRQDARQALRASALAAESNGGIHVLHGPGAYMLAHREPDLAFYADYSRENQQRRHAEHMGSFGFGVSHDKVETYKNCLFLEWPVWETYRRDWLSIHGNRSDQQAYYIDLNRSHEPIWLSASCLAAVLNKAAQQPFRVKPFFAPGIWGGQYLKELCELPEAWPNCAWSFEPIAPENTLLLHVQHVTLEVPFTLLMEASPLEILGRRNVELFGHYFPIRFDYLDTIQGGNLSLQVHPLQSYAESTFNEHMTQQESYYIMRNAPGAKVYLG
;
A
#
# COMPACT_ATOMS: atom_id res chain seq x y z
N MET A 1 -7.89 30.42 27.38
CA MET A 1 -7.06 29.24 27.07
C MET A 1 -7.22 28.96 25.59
N THR A 2 -6.20 29.25 24.80
CA THR A 2 -6.08 28.71 23.44
C THR A 2 -6.30 27.20 23.55
N LYS A 3 -7.26 26.61 22.82
CA LYS A 3 -7.37 25.14 22.72
C LYS A 3 -5.95 24.67 22.41
N ALA A 4 -5.34 23.88 23.31
CA ALA A 4 -4.10 23.20 23.00
C ALA A 4 -4.29 22.52 21.64
N ASN A 5 -3.38 22.77 20.69
CA ASN A 5 -3.51 22.39 19.28
C ASN A 5 -4.22 21.03 19.15
N ALA A 6 -5.37 21.04 18.48
CA ALA A 6 -6.14 19.82 18.23
C ALA A 6 -5.20 18.75 17.65
N PHE A 7 -5.35 17.50 18.12
CA PHE A 7 -4.53 16.41 17.63
C PHE A 7 -4.64 16.33 16.10
N GLN A 8 -3.51 16.44 15.40
CA GLN A 8 -3.51 16.41 13.94
C GLN A 8 -3.59 14.97 13.43
N THR A 9 -4.82 14.53 13.10
CA THR A 9 -5.11 13.20 12.52
C THR A 9 -4.62 13.04 11.08
N HIS A 10 -4.39 14.16 10.38
CA HIS A 10 -3.90 14.20 9.00
C HIS A 10 -2.67 15.12 8.92
N PRO A 11 -1.50 14.68 9.44
CA PRO A 11 -0.27 15.45 9.37
C PRO A 11 0.19 15.62 7.93
N ILE A 12 0.29 16.87 7.48
CA ILE A 12 0.74 17.21 6.13
C ILE A 12 2.22 17.55 6.16
N ASN A 13 3.01 16.81 5.39
CA ASN A 13 4.44 17.03 5.22
C ASN A 13 4.66 17.85 3.94
N HIS A 14 5.02 19.11 4.09
CA HIS A 14 5.30 19.98 2.94
C HIS A 14 6.67 19.66 2.36
N VAL A 15 6.73 19.30 1.07
CA VAL A 15 7.99 19.03 0.38
C VAL A 15 8.17 20.09 -0.70
N ASP A 16 9.18 20.93 -0.54
CA ASP A 16 9.36 22.12 -1.40
C ASP A 16 9.80 21.74 -2.82
N PHE A 17 8.95 21.98 -3.80
CA PHE A 17 9.26 21.87 -5.24
C PHE A 17 8.85 23.18 -5.96
N SER A 18 8.87 24.31 -5.26
CA SER A 18 8.37 25.60 -5.75
C SER A 18 9.14 26.17 -6.95
N HIS A 19 10.37 25.74 -7.17
CA HIS A 19 11.22 26.16 -8.28
C HIS A 19 11.23 25.19 -9.47
N GLU A 20 10.52 24.05 -9.36
CA GLU A 20 10.45 23.04 -10.41
C GLU A 20 9.17 23.19 -11.25
N PRO A 21 9.17 22.81 -12.54
CA PRO A 21 7.96 22.74 -13.35
C PRO A 21 6.87 21.87 -12.70
N VAL A 22 5.60 22.19 -12.95
CA VAL A 22 4.49 21.38 -12.43
C VAL A 22 4.54 19.97 -13.01
N PHE A 23 4.66 18.97 -12.14
CA PHE A 23 4.70 17.54 -12.52
C PHE A 23 3.66 16.70 -11.78
N MET A 24 3.05 17.26 -10.73
CA MET A 24 1.96 16.60 -10.01
C MET A 24 0.66 16.75 -10.78
N ASN A 25 -0.04 15.63 -10.97
CA ASN A 25 -1.31 15.59 -11.68
C ASN A 25 -2.42 15.00 -10.81
N LYS A 26 -3.66 15.34 -11.15
CA LYS A 26 -4.83 15.04 -10.34
C LYS A 26 -6.06 14.74 -11.19
N GLY A 27 -6.81 13.70 -10.80
CA GLY A 27 -8.07 13.30 -11.41
C GLY A 27 -7.95 12.46 -12.69
N ILE A 28 -9.04 11.77 -13.02
CA ILE A 28 -9.11 10.89 -14.21
C ILE A 28 -8.92 11.68 -15.52
N ARG A 29 -9.44 12.92 -15.61
CA ARG A 29 -9.33 13.72 -16.84
C ARG A 29 -7.89 14.01 -17.22
N SER A 30 -7.02 14.35 -16.25
CA SER A 30 -5.61 14.61 -16.54
C SER A 30 -4.89 13.33 -16.98
N LEU A 31 -5.20 12.20 -16.34
CA LEU A 31 -4.67 10.89 -16.73
C LEU A 31 -5.07 10.51 -18.16
N HIS A 32 -6.35 10.73 -18.49
CA HIS A 32 -6.84 10.54 -19.85
C HIS A 32 -6.15 11.46 -20.85
N SER A 33 -5.94 12.75 -20.52
CA SER A 33 -5.24 13.69 -21.40
C SER A 33 -3.81 13.24 -21.71
N LEU A 34 -3.08 12.67 -20.74
CA LEU A 34 -1.77 12.06 -20.97
C LEU A 34 -1.89 10.92 -22.00
N ILE A 35 -2.74 9.94 -21.71
CA ILE A 35 -2.93 8.75 -22.56
C ILE A 35 -3.34 9.15 -23.98
N HIS A 36 -4.31 10.05 -24.10
CA HIS A 36 -4.79 10.60 -25.37
C HIS A 36 -3.66 11.29 -26.13
N SER A 37 -2.83 12.11 -25.47
CA SER A 37 -1.72 12.81 -26.14
C SER A 37 -0.70 11.86 -26.77
N ILE A 38 -0.40 10.74 -26.09
CA ILE A 38 0.54 9.72 -26.59
C ILE A 38 -0.11 8.92 -27.73
N TYR A 39 -1.39 8.55 -27.57
CA TYR A 39 -2.14 7.87 -28.63
C TYR A 39 -2.20 8.70 -29.93
N GLN A 40 -2.36 10.02 -29.83
CA GLN A 40 -2.38 10.89 -31.01
C GLN A 40 -1.03 10.96 -31.74
N GLN A 41 0.09 10.76 -31.04
CA GLN A 41 1.43 10.76 -31.63
C GLN A 41 1.75 9.46 -32.37
N ASP A 42 1.16 8.33 -31.95
CA ASP A 42 1.41 7.00 -32.52
C ASP A 42 0.10 6.24 -32.78
N GLN A 43 -0.44 6.41 -33.99
CA GLN A 43 -1.70 5.81 -34.44
C GLN A 43 -1.62 4.29 -34.68
N ARG A 44 -0.51 3.62 -34.29
CA ARG A 44 -0.33 2.17 -34.41
C ARG A 44 -1.03 1.36 -33.30
N GLY A 45 -1.71 2.04 -32.39
CA GLY A 45 -2.32 1.46 -31.20
C GLY A 45 -1.40 1.59 -29.98
N LEU A 46 -1.99 1.69 -28.80
CA LEU A 46 -1.30 1.95 -27.55
C LEU A 46 -1.49 0.79 -26.57
N PHE A 47 -0.40 0.21 -26.11
CA PHE A 47 -0.39 -0.83 -25.07
C PHE A 47 0.00 -0.23 -23.72
N ILE A 48 -0.90 -0.38 -22.76
CA ILE A 48 -0.75 0.15 -21.41
C ILE A 48 -0.74 -0.99 -20.41
N THR A 49 0.12 -0.89 -19.41
CA THR A 49 -0.02 -1.71 -18.18
C THR A 49 -0.55 -0.84 -17.06
N LEU A 50 -1.63 -1.27 -16.41
CA LEU A 50 -2.17 -0.70 -15.19
C LEU A 50 -1.99 -1.71 -14.07
N ASP A 51 -0.77 -1.75 -13.54
CA ASP A 51 -0.42 -2.55 -12.37
C ASP A 51 -0.96 -1.90 -11.09
N GLY A 52 -0.89 -2.62 -9.99
CA GLY A 52 -1.24 -2.03 -8.71
C GLY A 52 -1.29 -3.01 -7.56
N THR A 53 -1.46 -2.42 -6.38
CA THR A 53 -1.65 -3.17 -5.14
C THR A 53 -3.04 -3.80 -5.13
N HIS A 54 -3.15 -5.02 -4.60
CA HIS A 54 -4.44 -5.67 -4.42
C HIS A 54 -5.37 -4.80 -3.57
N GLY A 55 -6.65 -4.77 -3.95
CA GLY A 55 -7.63 -3.86 -3.35
C GLY A 55 -7.64 -2.44 -3.92
N ALA A 56 -6.70 -2.03 -4.77
CA ALA A 56 -6.85 -0.80 -5.56
C ALA A 56 -8.08 -0.91 -6.49
N ASP A 57 -8.89 0.16 -6.61
CA ASP A 57 -10.08 0.21 -7.48
C ASP A 57 -9.72 0.38 -8.97
N LEU A 58 -9.00 -0.58 -9.55
CA LEU A 58 -8.55 -0.53 -10.94
C LEU A 58 -9.73 -0.60 -11.91
N ASP A 59 -10.73 -1.41 -11.62
CA ASP A 59 -11.93 -1.53 -12.45
C ASP A 59 -12.73 -0.22 -12.49
N GLY A 60 -12.88 0.45 -11.35
CA GLY A 60 -13.50 1.77 -11.27
C GLY A 60 -12.72 2.85 -12.02
N LEU A 61 -11.38 2.82 -11.95
CA LEU A 61 -10.51 3.70 -12.73
C LEU A 61 -10.67 3.46 -14.24
N LEU A 62 -10.59 2.20 -14.68
CA LEU A 62 -10.73 1.80 -16.09
C LEU A 62 -12.09 2.12 -16.66
N THR A 63 -13.17 1.93 -15.89
CA THR A 63 -14.52 2.27 -16.32
C THR A 63 -14.62 3.76 -16.67
N LYS A 64 -14.04 4.64 -15.84
CA LYS A 64 -14.04 6.08 -16.09
C LYS A 64 -13.11 6.48 -17.23
N LEU A 65 -11.96 5.82 -17.37
CA LEU A 65 -11.06 6.03 -18.51
C LEU A 65 -11.74 5.64 -19.82
N ARG A 66 -12.41 4.49 -19.87
CA ARG A 66 -13.19 4.03 -21.05
C ARG A 66 -14.26 5.07 -21.43
N GLN A 67 -15.01 5.59 -20.45
CA GLN A 67 -15.99 6.64 -20.71
C GLN A 67 -15.39 7.91 -21.34
N GLN A 68 -14.15 8.27 -21.00
CA GLN A 68 -13.46 9.39 -21.63
C GLN A 68 -12.97 9.03 -23.04
N CYS A 69 -12.42 7.83 -23.24
CA CYS A 69 -12.00 7.37 -24.56
C CYS A 69 -13.17 7.25 -25.55
N ASP A 70 -14.32 6.77 -25.09
CA ASP A 70 -15.55 6.67 -25.89
C ASP A 70 -16.02 8.05 -26.38
N GLN A 71 -15.84 9.10 -25.58
CA GLN A 71 -16.17 10.48 -25.96
C GLN A 71 -15.25 11.02 -27.07
N ASP A 72 -14.00 10.56 -27.08
CA ASP A 72 -13.00 10.93 -28.08
C ASP A 72 -12.98 9.97 -29.28
N GLY A 73 -13.88 8.98 -29.32
CA GLY A 73 -13.98 7.99 -30.40
C GLY A 73 -12.83 6.97 -30.41
N ILE A 74 -12.16 6.76 -29.27
CA ILE A 74 -11.04 5.83 -29.12
C ILE A 74 -11.53 4.54 -28.46
N THR A 75 -11.36 3.42 -29.15
CA THR A 75 -11.66 2.10 -28.58
C THR A 75 -10.67 1.75 -27.48
N LEU A 76 -11.18 1.50 -26.26
CA LEU A 76 -10.38 0.99 -25.14
C LEU A 76 -10.80 -0.45 -24.80
N THR A 77 -9.89 -1.39 -25.04
CA THR A 77 -10.00 -2.80 -24.63
C THR A 77 -9.12 -3.08 -23.42
N CYS A 78 -9.43 -4.13 -22.67
CA CYS A 78 -8.61 -4.50 -21.51
C CYS A 78 -8.65 -5.99 -21.21
N ASP A 79 -7.56 -6.50 -20.62
CA ASP A 79 -7.45 -7.83 -20.03
C ASP A 79 -7.06 -7.72 -18.56
N SER A 80 -7.63 -8.59 -17.72
CA SER A 80 -7.33 -8.63 -16.28
C SER A 80 -6.35 -9.74 -15.95
N THR A 81 -5.31 -9.44 -15.16
CA THR A 81 -4.41 -10.47 -14.62
C THR A 81 -5.13 -11.45 -13.69
N SER A 82 -6.23 -11.02 -13.06
CA SER A 82 -7.01 -11.88 -12.14
C SER A 82 -7.58 -13.13 -12.81
N SER A 83 -7.88 -13.07 -14.12
CA SER A 83 -8.36 -14.22 -14.91
C SER A 83 -7.28 -15.30 -15.14
N HIS A 84 -6.03 -14.99 -14.81
CA HIS A 84 -4.86 -15.87 -14.97
C HIS A 84 -4.23 -16.28 -13.63
N VAL A 85 -4.79 -15.85 -12.51
CA VAL A 85 -4.40 -16.33 -11.18
C VAL A 85 -4.76 -17.82 -11.05
N LYS A 86 -3.91 -18.59 -10.38
CA LYS A 86 -4.18 -19.99 -10.09
C LYS A 86 -5.43 -20.14 -9.22
N PRO A 87 -6.14 -21.29 -9.30
CA PRO A 87 -7.23 -21.57 -8.37
C PRO A 87 -6.77 -21.44 -6.91
N GLU A 88 -7.63 -20.89 -6.04
CA GLU A 88 -7.32 -20.68 -4.62
C GLU A 88 -6.80 -21.95 -3.93
N ALA A 89 -7.40 -23.11 -4.22
CA ALA A 89 -7.00 -24.38 -3.62
C ALA A 89 -5.55 -24.77 -3.98
N GLU A 90 -5.10 -24.47 -5.21
CA GLU A 90 -3.72 -24.70 -5.65
C GLU A 90 -2.76 -23.74 -4.93
N LEU A 91 -3.10 -22.46 -4.87
CA LEU A 91 -2.29 -21.46 -4.16
C LEU A 91 -2.17 -21.79 -2.66
N ARG A 92 -3.27 -22.18 -2.01
CA ARG A 92 -3.24 -22.57 -0.59
C ARG A 92 -2.36 -23.80 -0.36
N ALA A 93 -2.38 -24.78 -1.28
CA ALA A 93 -1.53 -25.95 -1.19
C ALA A 93 -0.05 -25.60 -1.38
N GLU A 94 0.29 -24.77 -2.37
CA GLU A 94 1.67 -24.33 -2.64
C GLU A 94 2.23 -23.44 -1.50
N MET A 95 1.39 -22.59 -0.93
CA MET A 95 1.75 -21.61 0.09
C MET A 95 1.50 -22.11 1.52
N ALA A 96 1.12 -23.39 1.70
CA ALA A 96 0.68 -23.94 2.99
C ALA A 96 1.68 -23.72 4.12
N ARG A 97 2.99 -23.78 3.83
CA ARG A 97 4.06 -23.53 4.82
C ARG A 97 4.05 -22.12 5.40
N TYR A 98 3.51 -21.13 4.68
CA TYR A 98 3.44 -19.74 5.11
C TYR A 98 2.12 -19.41 5.80
N LEU A 99 1.03 -20.02 5.33
CA LEU A 99 -0.30 -19.80 5.90
C LEU A 99 -0.47 -20.51 7.24
N THR A 100 0.11 -21.70 7.40
CA THR A 100 -0.05 -22.60 8.55
C THR A 100 -1.52 -22.94 8.86
N ASP A 101 -1.76 -23.79 9.86
CA ASP A 101 -3.09 -24.12 10.38
C ASP A 101 -3.59 -23.13 11.46
N ASN A 102 -2.71 -22.25 11.94
CA ASN A 102 -3.08 -21.26 12.94
C ASN A 102 -3.92 -20.14 12.30
N ARG A 103 -4.98 -19.71 13.00
CA ARG A 103 -5.88 -18.66 12.52
C ARG A 103 -5.21 -17.28 12.38
N ALA A 104 -4.26 -16.95 13.26
CA ALA A 104 -3.68 -15.60 13.38
C ALA A 104 -2.20 -15.53 13.02
N PHE A 105 -1.46 -16.64 13.11
CA PHE A 105 -0.02 -16.69 12.89
C PHE A 105 0.34 -17.50 11.66
N GLY A 106 1.34 -17.03 10.91
CA GLY A 106 1.92 -17.72 9.78
C GLY A 106 3.44 -17.75 9.89
N TYR A 107 4.10 -18.14 8.81
CA TYR A 107 5.55 -18.01 8.64
C TYR A 107 5.79 -16.99 7.52
N LYS A 108 6.63 -15.97 7.73
CA LYS A 108 6.78 -14.89 6.75
C LYS A 108 7.45 -15.42 5.49
N ALA A 109 6.83 -15.16 4.33
CA ALA A 109 7.34 -15.59 3.05
C ALA A 109 8.67 -14.91 2.72
N SER A 110 9.64 -15.71 2.27
CA SER A 110 11.00 -15.25 1.93
C SER A 110 11.48 -15.71 0.56
N ASP A 111 10.82 -16.69 -0.06
CA ASP A 111 11.21 -17.26 -1.36
C ASP A 111 10.02 -17.38 -2.33
N VAL A 112 8.91 -16.69 -2.04
CA VAL A 112 7.74 -16.65 -2.89
C VAL A 112 7.89 -15.53 -3.90
N HIS A 113 7.73 -15.87 -5.17
CA HIS A 113 7.79 -14.90 -6.26
C HIS A 113 6.39 -14.56 -6.76
N PRO A 114 6.10 -13.30 -7.15
CA PRO A 114 4.78 -12.91 -7.66
C PRO A 114 4.28 -13.78 -8.82
N LEU A 115 5.20 -14.24 -9.68
CA LEU A 115 4.85 -15.11 -10.82
C LEU A 115 4.23 -16.46 -10.39
N GLN A 116 4.50 -16.95 -9.18
CA GLN A 116 3.92 -18.19 -8.65
C GLN A 116 2.41 -18.09 -8.43
N TYR A 117 1.85 -16.88 -8.33
CA TYR A 117 0.40 -16.67 -8.21
C TYR A 117 -0.37 -16.98 -9.50
N PHE A 118 0.31 -17.01 -10.64
CA PHE A 118 -0.33 -17.13 -11.95
C PHE A 118 -0.14 -18.51 -12.56
N ARG A 119 -1.09 -18.90 -13.42
CA ARG A 119 -0.96 -20.13 -14.22
C ARG A 119 0.25 -20.03 -15.15
N GLN A 120 0.87 -21.16 -15.47
CA GLN A 120 2.07 -21.22 -16.31
C GLN A 120 1.84 -20.64 -17.73
N ASP A 121 0.61 -20.72 -18.24
CA ASP A 121 0.21 -20.23 -19.55
C ASP A 121 -0.16 -18.74 -19.59
N ALA A 122 -0.17 -18.05 -18.44
CA ALA A 122 -0.68 -16.69 -18.30
C ALA A 122 -0.10 -15.69 -19.33
N ARG A 123 1.23 -15.65 -19.46
CA ARG A 123 1.92 -14.76 -20.42
C ARG A 123 1.58 -15.08 -21.88
N GLN A 124 1.44 -16.38 -22.20
CA GLN A 124 1.09 -16.79 -23.56
C GLN A 124 -0.35 -16.41 -23.91
N ALA A 125 -1.27 -16.64 -22.98
CA ALA A 125 -2.69 -16.30 -23.17
C ALA A 125 -2.89 -14.79 -23.30
N LEU A 126 -2.26 -13.98 -22.43
CA LEU A 126 -2.30 -12.52 -22.48
C LEU A 126 -1.68 -11.96 -23.76
N ARG A 127 -0.57 -12.55 -24.23
CA ARG A 127 0.04 -12.17 -25.51
C ARG A 127 -0.93 -12.37 -26.69
N ALA A 128 -1.66 -13.48 -26.74
CA ALA A 128 -2.59 -13.75 -27.82
C ALA A 128 -3.74 -12.73 -27.85
N SER A 129 -4.28 -12.38 -26.68
CA SER A 129 -5.33 -11.37 -26.55
C SER A 129 -4.83 -9.96 -26.93
N ALA A 130 -3.66 -9.57 -26.42
CA ALA A 130 -3.07 -8.27 -26.70
C ALA A 130 -2.77 -8.06 -28.20
N LEU A 131 -2.18 -9.06 -28.87
CA LEU A 131 -1.92 -8.98 -30.32
C LEU A 131 -3.21 -8.85 -31.14
N ALA A 132 -4.30 -9.51 -30.71
CA ALA A 132 -5.60 -9.36 -31.36
C ALA A 132 -6.17 -7.94 -31.16
N ALA A 133 -6.04 -7.38 -29.94
CA ALA A 133 -6.46 -6.02 -29.64
C ALA A 133 -5.65 -4.97 -30.42
N GLU A 134 -4.32 -5.09 -30.44
CA GLU A 134 -3.42 -4.18 -31.18
C GLU A 134 -3.72 -4.18 -32.68
N SER A 135 -4.10 -5.34 -33.26
CA SER A 135 -4.45 -5.42 -34.69
C SER A 135 -5.70 -4.63 -35.08
N ASN A 136 -6.57 -4.31 -34.12
CA ASN A 136 -7.78 -3.50 -34.33
C ASN A 136 -7.54 -1.99 -34.12
N GLY A 137 -6.32 -1.59 -33.72
CA GLY A 137 -6.02 -0.23 -33.29
C GLY A 137 -6.69 0.16 -31.96
N GLY A 138 -6.44 1.38 -31.50
CA GLY A 138 -6.98 1.89 -30.23
C GLY A 138 -6.05 1.67 -29.04
N ILE A 139 -6.62 1.62 -27.84
CA ILE A 139 -5.89 1.44 -26.58
C ILE A 139 -6.18 0.04 -26.03
N HIS A 140 -5.14 -0.70 -25.70
CA HIS A 140 -5.24 -1.97 -25.00
C HIS A 140 -4.60 -1.86 -23.62
N VAL A 141 -5.33 -2.20 -22.56
CA VAL A 141 -4.85 -2.11 -21.18
C VAL A 141 -4.81 -3.50 -20.52
N LEU A 142 -3.61 -3.96 -20.17
CA LEU A 142 -3.46 -5.08 -19.24
C LEU A 142 -3.49 -4.53 -17.81
N HIS A 143 -4.41 -5.00 -16.97
CA HIS A 143 -4.59 -4.45 -15.62
C HIS A 143 -4.67 -5.51 -14.52
N GLY A 144 -4.33 -5.10 -13.30
CA GLY A 144 -4.32 -5.96 -12.12
C GLY A 144 -2.91 -6.15 -11.56
N PRO A 145 -2.78 -6.67 -10.31
CA PRO A 145 -1.47 -6.97 -9.75
C PRO A 145 -0.64 -7.84 -10.70
N GLY A 146 0.59 -7.41 -10.98
CA GLY A 146 1.53 -8.11 -11.86
C GLY A 146 1.31 -7.85 -13.35
N ALA A 147 0.50 -6.88 -13.74
CA ALA A 147 0.28 -6.49 -15.14
C ALA A 147 1.59 -6.21 -15.88
N TYR A 148 2.51 -5.45 -15.29
CA TYR A 148 3.81 -5.15 -15.91
C TYR A 148 4.67 -6.42 -16.02
N MET A 149 4.64 -7.30 -15.00
CA MET A 149 5.39 -8.57 -15.01
C MET A 149 4.89 -9.57 -16.07
N LEU A 150 3.58 -9.54 -16.37
CA LEU A 150 2.93 -10.44 -17.32
C LEU A 150 2.83 -9.84 -18.73
N ALA A 151 3.24 -8.58 -18.91
CA ALA A 151 3.24 -7.90 -20.19
C ALA A 151 4.03 -8.70 -21.24
N HIS A 152 3.49 -8.75 -22.46
CA HIS A 152 4.06 -9.53 -23.56
C HIS A 152 5.19 -8.79 -24.31
N ARG A 153 5.27 -7.47 -24.13
CA ARG A 153 6.31 -6.55 -24.61
C ARG A 153 6.43 -5.38 -23.62
N GLU A 154 7.44 -4.54 -23.80
CA GLU A 154 7.51 -3.27 -23.04
C GLU A 154 6.28 -2.41 -23.40
N PRO A 155 5.52 -1.96 -22.40
CA PRO A 155 4.34 -1.13 -22.63
C PRO A 155 4.74 0.28 -23.05
N ASP A 156 3.87 0.93 -23.81
CA ASP A 156 4.05 2.31 -24.23
C ASP A 156 3.82 3.27 -23.04
N LEU A 157 2.96 2.88 -22.10
CA LEU A 157 2.80 3.50 -20.78
C LEU A 157 2.65 2.43 -19.68
N ALA A 158 3.39 2.60 -18.58
CA ALA A 158 3.27 1.77 -17.38
C ALA A 158 2.74 2.58 -16.21
N PHE A 159 1.71 2.08 -15.55
CA PHE A 159 1.15 2.67 -14.34
C PHE A 159 1.25 1.68 -13.19
N TYR A 160 1.61 2.17 -12.00
CA TYR A 160 1.49 1.42 -10.75
C TYR A 160 0.54 2.16 -9.81
N ALA A 161 -0.65 1.60 -9.61
CA ALA A 161 -1.66 2.16 -8.72
C ALA A 161 -1.55 1.54 -7.32
N ASP A 162 -1.06 2.34 -6.38
CA ASP A 162 -0.80 1.91 -5.00
C ASP A 162 -2.00 2.21 -4.08
N TYR A 163 -2.09 1.45 -3.00
CA TYR A 163 -3.24 1.47 -2.09
C TYR A 163 -2.81 1.10 -0.68
N SER A 164 -3.11 1.98 0.29
CA SER A 164 -2.65 1.81 1.67
C SER A 164 -3.19 0.55 2.33
N ARG A 165 -2.42 -0.02 3.26
CA ARG A 165 -2.88 -1.13 4.10
C ARG A 165 -4.11 -0.75 4.92
N GLU A 166 -4.21 0.50 5.40
CA GLU A 166 -5.41 1.01 6.08
C GLU A 166 -6.66 0.83 5.20
N ASN A 167 -6.57 1.21 3.92
CA ASN A 167 -7.69 1.05 3.00
C ASN A 167 -7.91 -0.40 2.56
N GLN A 168 -6.86 -1.23 2.47
CA GLN A 168 -7.01 -2.69 2.29
C GLN A 168 -7.77 -3.31 3.47
N GLN A 169 -7.46 -2.93 4.71
CA GLN A 169 -8.16 -3.39 5.92
C GLN A 169 -9.65 -3.02 5.90
N ARG A 170 -10.01 -1.84 5.39
CA ARG A 170 -11.42 -1.47 5.17
C ARG A 170 -12.10 -2.40 4.17
N ARG A 171 -11.42 -2.77 3.08
CA ARG A 171 -11.94 -3.75 2.11
C ARG A 171 -12.01 -5.18 2.67
N HIS A 172 -11.06 -5.58 3.51
CA HIS A 172 -11.15 -6.86 4.24
C HIS A 172 -12.35 -6.87 5.19
N ALA A 173 -12.72 -5.72 5.75
CA ALA A 173 -13.95 -5.59 6.52
C ALA A 173 -15.22 -5.80 5.68
N GLU A 174 -15.13 -5.58 4.37
CA GLU A 174 -16.14 -5.83 3.33
C GLU A 174 -15.93 -7.18 2.61
N HIS A 175 -15.22 -8.10 3.24
CA HIS A 175 -14.99 -9.48 2.79
C HIS A 175 -14.01 -9.67 1.63
N MET A 176 -13.22 -8.66 1.27
CA MET A 176 -12.08 -8.87 0.37
C MET A 176 -11.04 -9.78 1.05
N GLY A 177 -10.68 -10.91 0.44
CA GLY A 177 -9.57 -11.76 0.89
C GLY A 177 -8.20 -11.23 0.46
N SER A 178 -7.15 -11.94 0.86
CA SER A 178 -5.79 -11.74 0.36
C SER A 178 -5.71 -12.07 -1.14
N PHE A 179 -4.75 -11.48 -1.87
CA PHE A 179 -4.63 -11.67 -3.32
C PHE A 179 -4.58 -13.16 -3.70
N GLY A 180 -5.49 -13.58 -4.57
CA GLY A 180 -5.63 -14.99 -5.00
C GLY A 180 -6.50 -15.87 -4.10
N PHE A 181 -6.97 -15.39 -2.94
CA PHE A 181 -7.83 -16.15 -2.00
C PHE A 181 -9.28 -15.67 -1.94
N GLY A 182 -9.74 -14.97 -2.99
CA GLY A 182 -11.16 -14.67 -3.17
C GLY A 182 -11.81 -13.86 -2.05
N VAL A 183 -13.05 -14.22 -1.71
CA VAL A 183 -13.86 -13.59 -0.66
C VAL A 183 -13.60 -14.30 0.67
N SER A 184 -13.43 -13.55 1.75
CA SER A 184 -13.19 -14.08 3.09
C SER A 184 -14.06 -13.42 4.15
N HIS A 185 -14.64 -14.22 5.04
CA HIS A 185 -15.41 -13.73 6.19
C HIS A 185 -14.58 -13.70 7.49
N ASP A 186 -13.36 -14.25 7.48
CA ASP A 186 -12.46 -14.23 8.63
C ASP A 186 -11.40 -13.14 8.46
N LYS A 187 -11.64 -11.98 9.11
CA LYS A 187 -10.73 -10.84 9.05
C LYS A 187 -9.36 -11.15 9.67
N VAL A 188 -9.31 -12.04 10.67
CA VAL A 188 -8.05 -12.40 11.35
C VAL A 188 -7.21 -13.28 10.44
N GLU A 189 -7.83 -14.30 9.82
CA GLU A 189 -7.13 -15.15 8.86
C GLU A 189 -6.69 -14.33 7.63
N THR A 190 -7.54 -13.41 7.16
CA THR A 190 -7.21 -12.54 6.02
C THR A 190 -5.99 -11.67 6.33
N TYR A 191 -5.97 -11.01 7.49
CA TYR A 191 -4.81 -10.22 7.90
C TYR A 191 -3.54 -11.07 8.06
N LYS A 192 -3.65 -12.29 8.62
CA LYS A 192 -2.54 -13.25 8.66
C LYS A 192 -2.01 -13.53 7.25
N ASN A 193 -2.88 -13.87 6.32
CA ASN A 193 -2.50 -14.19 4.94
C ASN A 193 -1.80 -12.98 4.27
N CYS A 194 -2.28 -11.77 4.53
CA CYS A 194 -1.63 -10.57 4.03
C CYS A 194 -0.26 -10.34 4.67
N LEU A 195 -0.17 -10.41 6.00
CA LEU A 195 1.04 -10.14 6.78
C LEU A 195 2.19 -11.12 6.48
N PHE A 196 1.87 -12.42 6.40
CA PHE A 196 2.87 -13.47 6.27
C PHE A 196 3.14 -13.89 4.82
N LEU A 197 2.24 -13.59 3.87
CA LEU A 197 2.41 -14.02 2.50
C LEU A 197 2.28 -12.87 1.49
N GLU A 198 1.15 -12.18 1.43
CA GLU A 198 0.89 -11.20 0.37
C GLU A 198 1.86 -10.00 0.40
N TRP A 199 1.92 -9.28 1.52
CA TRP A 199 2.70 -8.05 1.60
C TRP A 199 4.21 -8.30 1.43
N PRO A 200 4.84 -9.33 2.05
CA PRO A 200 6.23 -9.66 1.77
C PRO A 200 6.54 -9.88 0.29
N VAL A 201 5.60 -10.45 -0.49
CA VAL A 201 5.77 -10.74 -1.91
C VAL A 201 5.50 -9.51 -2.77
N TRP A 202 4.35 -8.88 -2.59
CA TRP A 202 3.83 -7.86 -3.49
C TRP A 202 4.39 -6.46 -3.22
N GLU A 203 4.80 -6.16 -1.98
CA GLU A 203 5.53 -4.91 -1.70
C GLU A 203 6.97 -4.99 -2.19
N THR A 204 7.59 -6.17 -2.14
CA THR A 204 8.88 -6.44 -2.81
C THR A 204 8.76 -6.20 -4.32
N TYR A 205 7.69 -6.71 -4.94
CA TYR A 205 7.40 -6.46 -6.36
C TYR A 205 7.24 -4.97 -6.69
N ARG A 206 6.47 -4.23 -5.88
CA ARG A 206 6.31 -2.77 -6.02
C ARG A 206 7.65 -2.05 -5.94
N ARG A 207 8.47 -2.38 -4.95
CA ARG A 207 9.81 -1.79 -4.77
C ARG A 207 10.69 -2.04 -5.99
N ASP A 208 10.68 -3.26 -6.51
CA ASP A 208 11.48 -3.63 -7.68
C ASP A 208 10.98 -2.89 -8.93
N TRP A 209 9.66 -2.75 -9.12
CA TRP A 209 9.07 -1.92 -10.17
C TRP A 209 9.53 -0.46 -10.07
N LEU A 210 9.47 0.14 -8.88
CA LEU A 210 9.95 1.50 -8.64
C LEU A 210 11.46 1.65 -8.87
N SER A 211 12.26 0.64 -8.54
CA SER A 211 13.70 0.64 -8.81
C SER A 211 14.01 0.66 -10.32
N ILE A 212 13.25 -0.10 -11.11
CA ILE A 212 13.38 -0.16 -12.58
C ILE A 212 13.00 1.17 -13.22
N HIS A 213 11.94 1.83 -12.75
CA HIS A 213 11.35 2.99 -13.41
C HIS A 213 11.75 4.34 -12.80
N GLY A 214 12.14 4.37 -11.53
CA GLY A 214 12.45 5.60 -10.79
C GLY A 214 13.68 6.36 -11.29
N ASN A 215 14.57 5.69 -12.04
CA ASN A 215 15.76 6.31 -12.62
C ASN A 215 15.67 6.53 -14.13
N ARG A 216 14.53 6.21 -14.77
CA ARG A 216 14.36 6.40 -16.21
C ARG A 216 14.00 7.84 -16.55
N SER A 217 14.56 8.34 -17.64
CA SER A 217 14.30 9.69 -18.17
C SER A 217 13.18 9.72 -19.22
N ASP A 218 12.71 8.56 -19.68
CA ASP A 218 11.77 8.40 -20.79
C ASP A 218 10.32 8.82 -20.46
N GLN A 219 9.99 9.09 -19.19
CA GLN A 219 8.66 9.51 -18.72
C GLN A 219 7.52 8.57 -19.20
N GLN A 220 7.78 7.27 -19.27
CA GLN A 220 6.80 6.25 -19.68
C GLN A 220 6.16 5.50 -18.50
N ALA A 221 6.65 5.73 -17.28
CA ALA A 221 6.19 5.05 -16.08
C ALA A 221 5.68 6.03 -15.02
N TYR A 222 4.52 5.73 -14.44
CA TYR A 222 3.78 6.62 -13.56
C TYR A 222 3.28 5.88 -12.32
N TYR A 223 3.41 6.53 -11.17
CA TYR A 223 2.81 6.07 -9.92
C TYR A 223 1.47 6.77 -9.71
N ILE A 224 0.47 6.03 -9.22
CA ILE A 224 -0.86 6.54 -8.92
C ILE A 224 -1.19 6.26 -7.46
N ASP A 225 -1.41 7.31 -6.68
CA ASP A 225 -2.08 7.21 -5.38
C ASP A 225 -3.59 7.00 -5.62
N LEU A 226 -4.05 5.79 -5.34
CA LEU A 226 -5.45 5.39 -5.50
C LEU A 226 -6.19 5.26 -4.16
N ASN A 227 -5.67 5.86 -3.07
CA ASN A 227 -6.37 5.90 -1.79
C ASN A 227 -7.71 6.67 -1.87
N ARG A 228 -7.86 7.53 -2.90
CA ARG A 228 -9.11 8.24 -3.26
C ARG A 228 -9.48 7.98 -4.71
N SER A 229 -10.25 6.92 -4.99
CA SER A 229 -10.56 6.47 -6.37
C SER A 229 -11.35 7.46 -7.23
N HIS A 230 -12.03 8.45 -6.62
CA HIS A 230 -12.72 9.51 -7.37
C HIS A 230 -11.77 10.59 -7.89
N GLU A 231 -10.58 10.70 -7.29
CA GLU A 231 -9.65 11.79 -7.56
C GLU A 231 -8.20 11.30 -7.42
N PRO A 232 -7.75 10.39 -8.31
CA PRO A 232 -6.40 9.83 -8.26
C PRO A 232 -5.35 10.94 -8.39
N ILE A 233 -4.26 10.81 -7.65
CA ILE A 233 -3.09 11.68 -7.80
C ILE A 233 -2.00 10.85 -8.46
N TRP A 234 -1.33 11.43 -9.45
CA TRP A 234 -0.33 10.70 -10.19
C TRP A 234 0.83 11.59 -10.65
N LEU A 235 1.99 10.97 -10.82
CA LEU A 235 3.26 11.58 -11.19
C LEU A 235 4.15 10.52 -11.84
N SER A 236 5.19 10.93 -12.58
CA SER A 236 6.15 9.95 -13.10
C SER A 236 6.89 9.24 -11.97
N ALA A 237 7.32 7.99 -12.19
CA ALA A 237 8.09 7.23 -11.21
C ALA A 237 9.39 7.95 -10.79
N SER A 238 10.03 8.67 -11.72
CA SER A 238 11.21 9.48 -11.42
C SER A 238 10.91 10.73 -10.58
N CYS A 239 9.77 11.39 -10.80
CA CYS A 239 9.32 12.47 -9.92
C CYS A 239 9.00 11.95 -8.52
N LEU A 240 8.40 10.76 -8.40
CA LEU A 240 8.17 10.13 -7.10
C LEU A 240 9.49 9.87 -6.36
N ALA A 241 10.50 9.31 -7.04
CA ALA A 241 11.81 9.10 -6.45
C ALA A 241 12.44 10.42 -5.94
N ALA A 242 12.33 11.50 -6.71
CA ALA A 242 12.79 12.83 -6.28
C ALA A 242 12.02 13.35 -5.05
N VAL A 243 10.69 13.18 -5.03
CA VAL A 243 9.83 13.58 -3.90
C VAL A 243 10.21 12.81 -2.63
N LEU A 244 10.37 11.49 -2.71
CA LEU A 244 10.76 10.65 -1.57
C LEU A 244 12.14 11.03 -1.04
N ASN A 245 13.13 11.19 -1.92
CA ASN A 245 14.48 11.62 -1.54
C ASN A 245 14.49 12.99 -0.84
N LYS A 246 13.67 13.94 -1.30
CA LYS A 246 13.58 15.25 -0.66
C LYS A 246 12.82 15.21 0.67
N ALA A 247 11.76 14.40 0.76
CA ALA A 247 11.01 14.20 1.99
C ALA A 247 11.88 13.56 3.10
N ALA A 248 12.83 12.71 2.75
CA ALA A 248 13.75 12.07 3.70
C ALA A 248 14.76 13.04 4.35
N GLN A 249 14.96 14.23 3.76
CA GLN A 249 15.93 15.22 4.24
C GLN A 249 15.36 16.22 5.25
N GLN A 250 14.15 15.98 5.75
CA GLN A 250 13.46 16.85 6.70
C GLN A 250 12.67 16.04 7.71
N PRO A 251 12.29 16.62 8.87
CA PRO A 251 11.35 15.99 9.77
C PRO A 251 10.02 15.72 9.07
N PHE A 252 9.46 14.53 9.32
CA PHE A 252 8.15 14.14 8.82
C PHE A 252 7.32 13.51 9.94
N ARG A 253 6.00 13.47 9.73
CA ARG A 253 5.05 12.75 10.55
C ARG A 253 4.16 11.88 9.68
N VAL A 254 4.09 10.59 10.03
CA VAL A 254 3.19 9.64 9.37
C VAL A 254 1.73 9.94 9.69
N LYS A 255 0.82 9.57 8.80
CA LYS A 255 -0.61 9.62 9.03
C LYS A 255 -0.98 8.56 10.09
N PRO A 256 -1.42 8.96 11.29
CA PRO A 256 -1.85 7.99 12.28
C PRO A 256 -3.15 7.33 11.82
N PHE A 257 -3.36 6.08 12.21
CA PHE A 257 -4.65 5.42 12.07
C PHE A 257 -5.13 4.91 13.43
N PHE A 258 -6.44 4.89 13.61
CA PHE A 258 -7.06 4.58 14.89
C PHE A 258 -7.86 3.29 14.78
N ALA A 259 -7.94 2.54 15.88
CA ALA A 259 -8.74 1.33 15.93
C ALA A 259 -9.54 1.19 17.23
N PRO A 260 -10.84 0.85 17.14
CA PRO A 260 -11.59 0.40 18.32
C PRO A 260 -11.07 -0.97 18.78
N GLY A 261 -11.31 -1.31 20.05
CA GLY A 261 -10.88 -2.58 20.63
C GLY A 261 -11.73 -2.98 21.81
N ILE A 262 -11.71 -4.27 22.17
CA ILE A 262 -12.53 -4.81 23.28
C ILE A 262 -12.27 -4.13 24.63
N TRP A 263 -11.06 -3.56 24.81
CA TRP A 263 -10.62 -2.88 26.02
C TRP A 263 -10.53 -1.36 25.87
N GLY A 264 -10.85 -0.82 24.67
CA GLY A 264 -10.62 0.58 24.34
C GLY A 264 -11.37 1.56 25.24
N GLY A 265 -10.74 2.71 25.47
CA GLY A 265 -11.25 3.80 26.28
C GLY A 265 -11.94 4.91 25.46
N GLN A 266 -12.24 6.00 26.16
CA GLN A 266 -12.90 7.19 25.59
C GLN A 266 -11.95 8.39 25.42
N TYR A 267 -10.78 8.36 26.05
CA TYR A 267 -9.87 9.51 26.07
C TYR A 267 -9.31 9.85 24.69
N LEU A 268 -8.84 8.87 23.91
CA LEU A 268 -8.38 9.12 22.54
C LEU A 268 -9.52 9.57 21.63
N LYS A 269 -10.72 9.05 21.84
CA LYS A 269 -11.91 9.42 21.09
C LYS A 269 -12.23 10.90 21.27
N GLU A 270 -12.21 11.39 22.52
CA GLU A 270 -12.41 12.80 22.85
C GLU A 270 -11.25 13.68 22.39
N LEU A 271 -10.00 13.27 22.67
CA LEU A 271 -8.80 14.05 22.39
C LEU A 271 -8.57 14.27 20.89
N CYS A 272 -8.84 13.24 20.08
CA CYS A 272 -8.62 13.26 18.64
C CYS A 272 -9.90 13.58 17.83
N GLU A 273 -10.99 13.95 18.52
CA GLU A 273 -12.29 14.25 17.91
C GLU A 273 -12.74 13.13 16.94
N LEU A 274 -12.55 11.85 17.35
CA LEU A 274 -12.90 10.68 16.55
C LEU A 274 -14.43 10.52 16.43
N PRO A 275 -14.94 9.78 15.43
CA PRO A 275 -16.37 9.68 15.16
C PRO A 275 -17.18 9.28 16.40
N GLU A 276 -18.25 10.02 16.68
CA GLU A 276 -19.12 9.77 17.84
C GLU A 276 -19.70 8.36 17.85
N ALA A 277 -19.98 7.81 16.67
CA ALA A 277 -20.50 6.45 16.48
C ALA A 277 -19.53 5.33 16.89
N TRP A 278 -18.23 5.61 17.06
CA TRP A 278 -17.29 4.59 17.51
C TRP A 278 -17.57 4.21 18.97
N PRO A 279 -17.61 2.92 19.33
CA PRO A 279 -17.87 2.53 20.71
C PRO A 279 -16.76 3.00 21.66
N ASN A 280 -15.52 3.03 21.17
CA ASN A 280 -14.31 3.43 21.89
C ASN A 280 -13.16 3.67 20.91
N CYS A 281 -11.98 4.00 21.43
CA CYS A 281 -10.72 3.92 20.70
C CYS A 281 -9.69 3.21 21.59
N ALA A 282 -9.12 2.11 21.11
CA ALA A 282 -8.11 1.35 21.84
C ALA A 282 -6.69 1.75 21.43
N TRP A 283 -6.47 1.95 20.14
CA TRP A 283 -5.16 2.27 19.58
C TRP A 283 -5.18 3.57 18.77
N SER A 284 -4.15 4.39 18.97
CA SER A 284 -3.64 5.31 17.94
C SER A 284 -2.30 4.77 17.46
N PHE A 285 -2.25 4.28 16.23
CA PHE A 285 -1.02 3.80 15.62
C PHE A 285 -0.29 4.97 14.97
N GLU A 286 0.81 5.40 15.58
CA GLU A 286 1.66 6.50 15.11
C GLU A 286 2.70 5.92 14.13
N PRO A 287 4.05 5.98 14.26
CA PRO A 287 4.90 5.22 13.35
C PRO A 287 4.82 3.71 13.64
N ILE A 288 4.14 2.98 12.76
CA ILE A 288 4.32 1.56 12.48
C ILE A 288 4.60 1.46 11.00
N ALA A 289 5.87 1.45 10.62
CA ALA A 289 6.27 1.70 9.22
C ALA A 289 5.57 0.86 8.15
N PRO A 290 5.34 -0.45 8.36
CA PRO A 290 4.58 -1.24 7.40
C PRO A 290 3.11 -0.81 7.22
N GLU A 291 2.48 -0.24 8.25
CA GLU A 291 1.04 0.04 8.29
C GLU A 291 0.69 1.48 7.88
N ASN A 292 1.54 2.45 8.24
CA ASN A 292 1.23 3.86 8.04
C ASN A 292 1.58 4.39 6.66
N THR A 293 0.90 5.48 6.29
CA THR A 293 1.22 6.30 5.11
C THR A 293 1.77 7.66 5.51
N LEU A 294 2.28 8.39 4.53
CA LEU A 294 2.68 9.79 4.62
C LEU A 294 1.79 10.61 3.69
N LEU A 295 1.33 11.76 4.18
CA LEU A 295 0.69 12.77 3.35
C LEU A 295 1.76 13.79 2.94
N LEU A 296 2.18 13.74 1.67
CA LEU A 296 3.20 14.61 1.10
C LEU A 296 2.52 15.71 0.28
N HIS A 297 2.58 16.95 0.75
CA HIS A 297 2.10 18.09 0.00
C HIS A 297 3.21 18.61 -0.91
N VAL A 298 3.00 18.44 -2.22
CA VAL A 298 3.96 18.77 -3.28
C VAL A 298 3.24 19.68 -4.26
N GLN A 299 3.83 20.85 -4.52
CA GLN A 299 3.26 21.89 -5.38
C GLN A 299 1.85 22.31 -4.93
N HIS A 300 0.80 21.75 -5.56
CA HIS A 300 -0.59 22.14 -5.32
C HIS A 300 -1.48 20.95 -4.92
N VAL A 301 -0.90 19.77 -4.68
CA VAL A 301 -1.63 18.55 -4.33
C VAL A 301 -0.99 17.80 -3.18
N THR A 302 -1.77 16.95 -2.50
CA THR A 302 -1.28 16.10 -1.41
C THR A 302 -1.38 14.64 -1.81
N LEU A 303 -0.22 14.04 -2.07
CA LEU A 303 -0.04 12.62 -2.38
C LEU A 303 -0.02 11.80 -1.09
N GLU A 304 -0.72 10.67 -1.06
CA GLU A 304 -0.61 9.69 0.02
C GLU A 304 0.25 8.49 -0.42
N VAL A 305 1.35 8.23 0.29
CA VAL A 305 2.28 7.13 -0.01
C VAL A 305 2.51 6.24 1.21
N PRO A 306 2.69 4.91 1.06
CA PRO A 306 3.13 4.05 2.15
C PRO A 306 4.46 4.54 2.76
N PHE A 307 4.59 4.51 4.08
CA PHE A 307 5.83 4.91 4.75
C PHE A 307 7.00 3.98 4.34
N THR A 308 6.73 2.72 4.01
CA THR A 308 7.73 1.79 3.45
C THR A 308 8.40 2.32 2.18
N LEU A 309 7.72 3.07 1.32
CA LEU A 309 8.36 3.63 0.11
C LEU A 309 9.44 4.67 0.46
N LEU A 310 9.20 5.51 1.47
CA LEU A 310 10.19 6.48 1.93
C LEU A 310 11.41 5.75 2.51
N MET A 311 11.15 4.72 3.32
CA MET A 311 12.20 3.90 3.94
C MET A 311 13.03 3.12 2.91
N GLU A 312 12.41 2.61 1.86
CA GLU A 312 13.08 1.91 0.75
C GLU A 312 13.92 2.86 -0.11
N ALA A 313 13.42 4.08 -0.36
CA ALA A 313 14.09 5.07 -1.20
C ALA A 313 15.31 5.72 -0.53
N SER A 314 15.22 5.99 0.78
CA SER A 314 16.24 6.78 1.51
C SER A 314 16.58 6.21 2.90
N PRO A 315 16.94 4.91 3.02
CA PRO A 315 17.19 4.29 4.32
C PRO A 315 18.40 4.89 5.04
N LEU A 316 19.44 5.32 4.30
CA LEU A 316 20.66 5.88 4.89
C LEU A 316 20.42 7.26 5.48
N GLU A 317 19.63 8.08 4.82
CA GLU A 317 19.26 9.43 5.25
C GLU A 317 18.41 9.39 6.53
N ILE A 318 17.54 8.40 6.64
CA ILE A 318 16.59 8.27 7.76
C ILE A 318 17.19 7.51 8.94
N LEU A 319 17.82 6.37 8.69
CA LEU A 319 18.29 5.45 9.73
C LEU A 319 19.77 5.67 10.09
N GLY A 320 20.57 6.20 9.16
CA GLY A 320 22.02 6.22 9.26
C GLY A 320 22.65 4.84 9.06
N ARG A 321 23.94 4.82 8.71
CA ARG A 321 24.69 3.61 8.31
C ARG A 321 24.52 2.42 9.25
N ARG A 322 24.72 2.62 10.55
CA ARG A 322 24.67 1.54 11.56
C ARG A 322 23.31 0.84 11.57
N ASN A 323 22.22 1.60 11.52
CA ASN A 323 20.88 1.03 11.60
C ASN A 323 20.49 0.37 10.26
N VAL A 324 20.96 0.88 9.13
CA VAL A 324 20.80 0.19 7.83
C VAL A 324 21.53 -1.15 7.81
N GLU A 325 22.73 -1.24 8.40
CA GLU A 325 23.46 -2.52 8.51
C GLU A 325 22.71 -3.55 9.38
N LEU A 326 21.92 -3.10 10.36
CA LEU A 326 21.16 -3.97 11.26
C LEU A 326 19.76 -4.33 10.73
N PHE A 327 19.06 -3.37 10.12
CA PHE A 327 17.63 -3.48 9.80
C PHE A 327 17.31 -3.27 8.32
N GLY A 328 18.32 -3.00 7.48
CA GLY A 328 18.13 -2.65 6.08
C GLY A 328 17.32 -1.35 5.95
N HIS A 329 16.15 -1.44 5.32
CA HIS A 329 15.19 -0.34 5.20
C HIS A 329 14.06 -0.43 6.24
N TYR A 330 14.07 -1.39 7.15
CA TYR A 330 13.01 -1.48 8.16
C TYR A 330 13.19 -0.41 9.24
N PHE A 331 12.14 0.40 9.50
CA PHE A 331 12.15 1.36 10.61
C PHE A 331 11.96 0.61 11.95
N PRO A 332 12.97 0.56 12.84
CA PRO A 332 13.03 -0.43 13.91
C PRO A 332 12.20 -0.07 15.16
N ILE A 333 11.51 1.07 15.16
CA ILE A 333 10.75 1.56 16.31
C ILE A 333 9.28 1.66 15.95
N ARG A 334 8.42 1.13 16.83
CA ARG A 334 6.98 1.36 16.80
C ARG A 334 6.58 2.30 17.92
N PHE A 335 5.58 3.13 17.67
CA PHE A 335 4.99 3.98 18.69
C PHE A 335 3.47 4.01 18.51
N ASP A 336 2.76 3.83 19.61
CA ASP A 336 1.32 3.86 19.68
C ASP A 336 0.83 4.45 21.00
N TYR A 337 -0.38 5.00 20.97
CA TYR A 337 -1.13 5.33 22.18
C TYR A 337 -2.16 4.23 22.46
N LEU A 338 -2.12 3.69 23.67
CA LEU A 338 -3.11 2.75 24.17
C LEU A 338 -4.05 3.49 25.13
N ASP A 339 -5.35 3.37 24.91
CA ASP A 339 -6.35 4.01 25.76
C ASP A 339 -7.25 2.98 26.46
N THR A 340 -7.20 3.02 27.78
CA THR A 340 -8.03 2.23 28.70
C THR A 340 -8.84 3.12 29.64
N ILE A 341 -8.82 4.44 29.47
CA ILE A 341 -9.58 5.37 30.30
C ILE A 341 -11.07 5.16 30.05
N GLN A 342 -11.79 4.71 31.07
CA GLN A 342 -13.18 4.25 30.96
C GLN A 342 -13.33 3.05 30.00
N GLY A 343 -12.25 2.31 29.77
CA GLY A 343 -12.21 1.08 28.99
C GLY A 343 -12.09 -0.17 29.88
N GLY A 344 -11.56 -1.23 29.29
CA GLY A 344 -11.31 -2.51 29.95
C GLY A 344 -9.83 -2.78 30.23
N ASN A 345 -9.55 -3.97 30.77
CA ASN A 345 -8.18 -4.45 30.92
C ASN A 345 -7.66 -5.00 29.59
N LEU A 346 -6.37 -4.78 29.32
CA LEU A 346 -5.65 -5.50 28.28
C LEU A 346 -5.56 -7.00 28.63
N SER A 347 -5.28 -7.82 27.61
CA SER A 347 -4.98 -9.23 27.79
C SER A 347 -3.70 -9.45 28.59
N LEU A 348 -3.63 -10.56 29.33
CA LEU A 348 -2.35 -11.09 29.81
C LEU A 348 -1.54 -11.55 28.60
N GLN A 349 -0.32 -11.04 28.45
CA GLN A 349 0.51 -11.24 27.26
C GLN A 349 1.98 -11.42 27.60
N VAL A 350 2.70 -12.13 26.74
CA VAL A 350 4.15 -12.29 26.78
C VAL A 350 4.68 -12.18 25.34
N HIS A 351 5.80 -11.48 25.16
CA HIS A 351 6.42 -11.30 23.85
C HIS A 351 7.54 -12.33 23.63
N PRO A 352 7.69 -12.85 22.39
CA PRO A 352 8.69 -13.87 22.11
C PRO A 352 10.12 -13.30 22.18
N LEU A 353 11.07 -14.17 22.53
CA LEU A 353 12.49 -13.91 22.29
C LEU A 353 12.77 -13.84 20.78
N GLN A 354 13.83 -13.15 20.39
CA GLN A 354 14.18 -12.96 18.98
C GLN A 354 14.41 -14.28 18.25
N SER A 355 15.18 -15.19 18.86
CA SER A 355 15.41 -16.52 18.29
C SER A 355 14.12 -17.32 18.10
N TYR A 356 13.11 -17.11 18.96
CA TYR A 356 11.81 -17.76 18.80
C TYR A 356 11.01 -17.12 17.66
N ALA A 357 10.99 -15.79 17.58
CA ALA A 357 10.30 -15.07 16.51
C ALA A 357 10.86 -15.43 15.12
N GLU A 358 12.19 -15.49 14.99
CA GLU A 358 12.87 -15.84 13.74
C GLU A 358 12.60 -17.31 13.35
N SER A 359 12.77 -18.25 14.29
CA SER A 359 12.60 -19.68 13.99
C SER A 359 11.14 -20.09 13.77
N THR A 360 10.19 -19.41 14.40
CA THR A 360 8.76 -19.79 14.40
C THR A 360 7.94 -19.01 13.39
N PHE A 361 8.28 -17.74 13.13
CA PHE A 361 7.47 -16.84 12.29
C PHE A 361 8.26 -16.22 11.13
N ASN A 362 9.57 -16.47 11.02
CA ASN A 362 10.46 -15.76 10.10
C ASN A 362 10.37 -14.23 10.26
N GLU A 363 10.18 -13.79 11.50
CA GLU A 363 10.10 -12.38 11.86
C GLU A 363 11.35 -12.01 12.65
N HIS A 364 12.06 -11.00 12.16
CA HIS A 364 13.28 -10.51 12.81
C HIS A 364 12.95 -9.59 13.99
N MET A 365 11.83 -8.87 13.89
CA MET A 365 11.43 -7.91 14.90
C MET A 365 10.69 -8.58 16.07
N THR A 366 11.21 -8.39 17.27
CA THR A 366 10.47 -8.70 18.50
C THR A 366 9.79 -7.46 19.05
N GLN A 367 8.94 -7.67 20.05
CA GLN A 367 8.30 -6.59 20.78
C GLN A 367 8.96 -6.43 22.16
N GLN A 368 10.00 -5.60 22.18
CA GLN A 368 10.56 -5.04 23.41
C GLN A 368 9.90 -3.69 23.65
N GLU A 369 9.10 -3.58 24.71
CA GLU A 369 8.24 -2.42 24.93
C GLU A 369 8.61 -1.64 26.19
N SER A 370 8.28 -0.35 26.18
CA SER A 370 8.37 0.53 27.33
C SER A 370 7.11 1.38 27.39
N TYR A 371 6.55 1.56 28.58
CA TYR A 371 5.31 2.32 28.77
C TYR A 371 5.61 3.67 29.41
N TYR A 372 5.09 4.73 28.80
CA TYR A 372 5.01 6.04 29.40
C TYR A 372 3.56 6.37 29.75
N ILE A 373 3.26 6.47 31.05
CA ILE A 373 1.89 6.71 31.54
C ILE A 373 1.53 8.19 31.39
N MET A 374 0.86 8.51 30.28
CA MET A 374 0.40 9.87 29.95
C MET A 374 -0.71 10.36 30.89
N ARG A 375 -1.64 9.47 31.25
CA ARG A 375 -2.80 9.76 32.11
C ARG A 375 -3.20 8.50 32.86
N ASN A 376 -3.68 8.67 34.09
CA ASN A 376 -4.23 7.56 34.89
C ASN A 376 -5.50 7.99 35.65
N ALA A 377 -6.32 7.01 35.97
CA ALA A 377 -7.42 7.14 36.93
C ALA A 377 -6.95 6.70 38.34
N PRO A 378 -7.59 7.18 39.42
CA PRO A 378 -7.30 6.70 40.77
C PRO A 378 -7.36 5.17 40.87
N GLY A 379 -6.31 4.56 41.41
CA GLY A 379 -6.22 3.10 41.56
C GLY A 379 -5.81 2.33 40.30
N ALA A 380 -5.36 3.01 39.24
CA ALA A 380 -4.79 2.37 38.05
C ALA A 380 -3.62 1.44 38.42
N LYS A 381 -3.52 0.31 37.71
CA LYS A 381 -2.50 -0.72 37.94
C LYS A 381 -1.86 -1.13 36.62
N VAL A 382 -0.58 -1.50 36.70
CA VAL A 382 0.14 -2.24 35.67
C VAL A 382 0.52 -3.59 36.26
N TYR A 383 0.18 -4.67 35.57
CA TYR A 383 0.60 -6.02 35.94
C TYR A 383 1.87 -6.35 35.16
N LEU A 384 2.97 -6.52 35.88
CA LEU A 384 4.29 -6.85 35.32
C LEU A 384 4.93 -7.92 36.20
N GLY A 385 5.31 -9.05 35.61
CA GLY A 385 5.87 -10.19 36.34
C GLY A 385 6.09 -11.39 35.44
#